data_AF-A0A9X8YSA7-F1
#
_entry.id   AF-A0A9X8YSA7-F1
#
_cell.length_a   1.000
_cell.length_b   1.000
_cell.length_c   1.000
_cell.angle_alpha   90.00
_cell.angle_beta   90.00
_cell.angle_gamma   90.00
#
_symmetry.space_group_name_H-M   'P 1'
#
loop_
_entity.id
_entity.type
_entity.pdbx_description
1 polymer ?
#
loop_
_entity_poly.entity_id
_entity_poly.type
_entity_poly.pdbx_seq_one_letter_code
_entity_poly.pdbx_strand_id
1 'polypeptide(L)'
;YRFLHRQRKYPKRDQQAAEVLQQLDEIAGFTSTHRQLLSALLSHSSGMYNLAYFQQEACKNVLRGLQQSQHRSTATIVCAGTGTGKTLAFYLPALTFIGSELVAKRKDAVKALAIYPRNELLKDQFIETLRQTRKLNTELAKKGVRKVRIAALFGMVPTNKEAIHRDYMKDAWCRHRNGMACLYIPCPTESCRGKMVWHTADYDKNLERLHCESCSQTIEPDEVILTRKRMKIELPDILFTSTEMLNKQMGNPFLASLFGIGKNVVPPSMMLLDEVHTYSGVSGAQNGMLIRRWRHLSGATPHFVGLSATLEQATRFMA
;
A
#
# COMPACT_ATOMS: atom_id res chain seq x y z
N TYR A 1 0.09 -26.61 29.89
CA TYR A 1 0.25 -25.31 29.22
C TYR A 1 -0.77 -24.33 29.78
N ARG A 2 -0.33 -23.35 30.58
CA ARG A 2 -1.19 -22.32 31.16
C ARG A 2 -1.27 -21.17 30.16
N PHE A 3 -2.39 -21.03 29.44
CA PHE A 3 -2.61 -19.88 28.55
C PHE A 3 -2.65 -18.61 29.42
N LEU A 4 -1.55 -17.85 29.43
CA LEU A 4 -1.50 -16.51 30.02
C LEU A 4 -2.35 -15.58 29.15
N HIS A 5 -3.65 -15.51 29.44
CA HIS A 5 -4.55 -14.55 28.83
C HIS A 5 -4.28 -13.15 29.45
N ARG A 6 -3.20 -12.49 29.01
CA ARG A 6 -2.97 -11.07 29.34
C ARG A 6 -4.06 -10.25 28.65
N GLN A 7 -4.78 -9.42 29.41
CA GLN A 7 -5.73 -8.45 28.86
C GLN A 7 -5.05 -7.58 27.80
N ARG A 8 -5.63 -7.51 26.60
CA ARG A 8 -5.13 -6.65 25.52
C ARG A 8 -5.33 -5.19 25.95
N LYS A 9 -4.23 -4.46 26.20
CA LYS A 9 -4.27 -3.01 26.38
C LYS A 9 -4.40 -2.36 25.00
N TYR A 10 -5.56 -1.79 24.72
CA TYR A 10 -5.76 -0.96 23.54
C TYR A 10 -5.29 0.47 23.82
N PRO A 11 -4.55 1.11 22.89
CA PRO A 11 -4.17 2.50 23.07
C PRO A 11 -5.41 3.39 23.06
N LYS A 12 -5.42 4.39 23.94
CA LYS A 12 -6.47 5.41 23.97
C LYS A 12 -6.42 6.20 22.65
N ARG A 13 -7.61 6.50 22.10
CA ARG A 13 -7.80 7.34 20.91
C ARG A 13 -8.35 8.69 21.34
N ASP A 14 -7.52 9.41 22.07
CA ASP A 14 -7.85 10.68 22.70
C ASP A 14 -7.32 11.89 21.91
N GLN A 15 -6.49 11.67 20.87
CA GLN A 15 -5.99 12.76 20.04
C GLN A 15 -7.09 13.20 19.08
N GLN A 16 -7.61 14.40 19.30
CA GLN A 16 -8.65 14.96 18.44
C GLN A 16 -8.06 15.26 17.06
N ALA A 17 -8.79 14.92 16.00
CA ALA A 17 -8.30 15.12 14.64
C ALA A 17 -7.93 16.58 14.33
N ALA A 18 -8.63 17.56 14.92
CA ALA A 18 -8.32 18.98 14.78
C ALA A 18 -6.94 19.35 15.36
N GLU A 19 -6.63 18.85 16.56
CA GLU A 19 -5.33 19.07 17.22
C GLU A 19 -4.19 18.39 16.45
N VAL A 20 -4.44 17.18 15.93
CA VAL A 20 -3.47 16.47 15.09
C VAL A 20 -3.15 17.28 13.84
N LEU A 21 -4.17 17.79 13.15
CA LEU A 21 -3.97 18.60 11.94
C LEU A 21 -3.17 19.87 12.25
N GLN A 22 -3.44 20.53 13.38
CA GLN A 22 -2.71 21.72 13.81
C GLN A 22 -1.23 21.43 14.08
N GLN A 23 -0.91 20.35 14.79
CA GLN A 23 0.49 19.97 15.05
C GLN A 23 1.25 19.55 13.80
N LEU A 24 0.56 19.06 12.77
CA LEU A 24 1.17 18.69 11.49
C LEU A 24 1.45 19.91 10.61
N ASP A 25 0.71 21.00 10.76
CA ASP A 25 1.01 22.26 10.06
C ASP A 25 2.36 22.87 10.48
N GLU A 26 2.85 22.55 11.67
CA GLU A 26 4.17 22.95 12.15
C GLU A 26 5.32 22.21 11.45
N ILE A 27 5.02 21.17 10.67
CA ILE A 27 6.03 20.47 9.88
C ILE A 27 6.39 21.32 8.67
N ALA A 28 7.66 21.71 8.56
CA ALA A 28 8.18 22.41 7.39
C ALA A 28 7.81 21.68 6.10
N GLY A 29 7.24 22.37 5.11
CA GLY A 29 6.80 21.76 3.84
C GLY A 29 5.46 21.03 3.89
N PHE A 30 4.77 21.00 5.02
CA PHE A 30 3.36 20.62 5.08
C PHE A 30 2.53 21.76 4.47
N THR A 31 1.66 21.42 3.52
CA THR A 31 0.88 22.40 2.74
C THR A 31 -0.60 22.25 3.02
N SER A 32 -1.39 23.25 2.62
CA SER A 32 -2.86 23.18 2.68
C SER A 32 -3.42 21.94 1.96
N THR A 33 -2.77 21.47 0.91
CA THR A 33 -3.11 20.21 0.22
C THR A 33 -2.93 19.00 1.13
N HIS A 34 -1.81 18.91 1.86
CA HIS A 34 -1.58 17.82 2.81
C HIS A 34 -2.65 17.82 3.91
N ARG A 35 -3.00 19.01 4.44
CA ARG A 35 -4.06 19.18 5.44
C ARG A 35 -5.42 18.67 4.93
N GLN A 36 -5.80 19.04 3.70
CA GLN A 36 -7.07 18.64 3.08
C GLN A 36 -7.14 17.12 2.86
N LEU A 37 -6.08 16.52 2.30
CA LEU A 37 -6.01 15.08 2.06
C LEU A 37 -6.06 14.29 3.37
N LEU A 38 -5.29 14.71 4.38
CA LEU A 38 -5.27 14.04 5.68
C LEU A 38 -6.63 14.17 6.39
N SER A 39 -7.26 15.34 6.31
CA SER A 39 -8.62 15.53 6.83
C SER A 39 -9.60 14.55 6.19
N ALA A 40 -9.58 14.37 4.87
CA ALA A 40 -10.44 13.42 4.17
C ALA A 40 -10.18 11.96 4.58
N LEU A 41 -8.93 11.57 4.85
CA LEU A 41 -8.61 10.22 5.34
C LEU A 41 -9.16 9.97 6.76
N LEU A 42 -9.17 11.01 7.61
CA LEU A 42 -9.66 10.96 8.97
C LEU A 42 -11.19 11.11 9.06
N SER A 43 -11.87 11.58 8.02
CA SER A 43 -13.33 11.69 7.98
C SER A 43 -14.02 10.32 7.87
N HIS A 44 -15.18 10.20 8.52
CA HIS A 44 -16.13 9.09 8.40
C HIS A 44 -17.58 9.61 8.45
N SER A 45 -18.55 8.73 8.21
CA SER A 45 -19.99 9.05 8.17
C SER A 45 -20.56 9.76 9.40
N SER A 46 -19.93 9.64 10.57
CA SER A 46 -20.39 10.21 11.84
C SER A 46 -19.42 11.23 12.47
N GLY A 47 -18.40 11.69 11.74
CA GLY A 47 -17.41 12.65 12.25
C GLY A 47 -15.98 12.31 11.84
N MET A 48 -15.00 12.77 12.62
CA MET A 48 -13.58 12.47 12.39
C MET A 48 -13.09 11.38 13.34
N TYR A 49 -12.23 10.49 12.85
CA TYR A 49 -11.53 9.53 13.68
C TYR A 49 -10.51 10.23 14.58
N ASN A 50 -10.65 10.04 15.89
CA ASN A 50 -9.58 10.33 16.82
C ASN A 50 -8.45 9.32 16.65
N LEU A 51 -7.22 9.82 16.77
CA LEU A 51 -6.02 9.01 16.63
C LEU A 51 -5.48 8.63 18.00
N ALA A 52 -4.76 7.51 18.04
CA ALA A 52 -3.86 7.24 19.14
C ALA A 52 -2.56 8.05 18.95
N TYR A 53 -1.92 8.43 20.05
CA TYR A 53 -0.66 9.17 20.04
C TYR A 53 0.40 8.59 19.09
N PHE A 54 0.58 7.28 19.09
CA PHE A 54 1.57 6.62 18.21
C PHE A 54 1.24 6.76 16.70
N GLN A 55 -0.04 6.88 16.33
CA GLN A 55 -0.46 7.04 14.94
C GLN A 55 -0.14 8.44 14.43
N GLN A 56 -0.36 9.45 15.29
CA GLN A 56 0.01 10.84 15.03
C GLN A 56 1.53 10.99 14.90
N GLU A 57 2.29 10.45 15.85
CA GLU A 57 3.75 10.50 15.81
C GLU A 57 4.30 9.75 14.59
N ALA A 58 3.73 8.60 14.23
CA ALA A 58 4.08 7.90 13.00
C ALA A 58 3.82 8.78 11.76
N CYS A 59 2.65 9.43 11.68
CA CYS A 59 2.32 10.32 10.56
C CYS A 59 3.35 11.46 10.42
N LYS A 60 3.65 12.14 11.54
CA LYS A 60 4.62 13.23 11.62
C LYS A 60 6.02 12.79 11.20
N ASN A 61 6.51 11.68 11.75
CA ASN A 61 7.86 11.18 11.48
C ASN A 61 8.02 10.68 10.05
N VAL A 62 7.01 10.01 9.50
CA VAL A 62 7.04 9.54 8.11
C VAL A 62 7.03 10.71 7.12
N LEU A 63 6.16 11.71 7.30
CA LEU A 63 6.10 12.87 6.43
C LEU A 63 7.40 13.69 6.46
N ARG A 64 7.96 13.93 7.66
CA ARG A 64 9.30 14.55 7.81
C ARG A 64 10.39 13.72 7.15
N GLY A 65 10.35 12.41 7.33
CA GLY A 65 11.30 11.47 6.76
C GLY A 65 11.32 11.50 5.24
N LEU A 66 10.16 11.58 4.58
CA LEU A 66 10.01 11.69 3.13
C LEU A 66 10.59 12.99 2.56
N GLN A 67 10.51 14.09 3.30
CA GLN A 67 11.13 15.35 2.88
C GLN A 67 12.65 15.27 2.98
N GLN A 68 13.17 14.67 4.06
CA GLN A 68 14.60 14.46 4.24
C GLN A 68 15.20 13.43 3.29
N SER A 69 14.37 12.49 2.79
CA SER A 69 14.83 11.38 1.98
C SER A 69 15.34 11.79 0.58
N GLN A 70 15.19 13.06 0.20
CA GLN A 70 15.76 13.62 -1.02
C GLN A 70 17.29 13.53 -1.08
N HIS A 71 17.98 13.46 0.07
CA HIS A 71 19.44 13.43 0.13
C HIS A 71 20.03 12.12 0.71
N ARG A 72 19.30 11.43 1.59
CA ARG A 72 19.74 10.18 2.20
C ARG A 72 18.54 9.32 2.59
N SER A 73 18.68 8.00 2.57
CA SER A 73 17.63 7.14 3.12
C SER A 73 17.41 7.42 4.61
N THR A 74 16.14 7.45 5.02
CA THR A 74 15.71 7.62 6.42
C THR A 74 14.73 6.50 6.78
N ALA A 75 14.43 6.30 8.06
CA ALA A 75 13.53 5.24 8.49
C ALA A 75 12.68 5.63 9.70
N THR A 76 11.44 5.16 9.72
CA THR A 76 10.52 5.21 10.88
C THR A 76 10.07 3.78 11.19
N ILE A 77 10.18 3.35 12.44
CA ILE A 77 9.62 2.07 12.90
C ILE A 77 8.47 2.34 13.87
N VAL A 78 7.32 1.76 13.58
CA VAL A 78 6.14 1.81 14.44
C VAL A 78 6.02 0.49 15.18
N CYS A 79 6.32 0.52 16.48
CA CYS A 79 6.13 -0.61 17.39
C CYS A 79 4.75 -0.50 18.06
N ALA A 80 3.80 -1.34 17.65
CA ALA A 80 2.48 -1.40 18.28
C ALA A 80 1.87 -2.81 18.22
N GLY A 81 1.14 -3.19 19.25
CA GLY A 81 0.53 -4.52 19.37
C GLY A 81 -0.39 -4.87 18.18
N THR A 82 -0.68 -6.15 17.97
CA THR A 82 -1.67 -6.57 16.97
C THR A 82 -3.06 -6.03 17.30
N GLY A 83 -3.81 -5.57 16.29
CA GLY A 83 -5.15 -4.99 16.49
C GLY A 83 -5.18 -3.58 17.11
N THR A 84 -4.03 -2.91 17.27
CA THR A 84 -3.96 -1.56 17.87
C THR A 84 -4.15 -0.41 16.88
N GLY A 85 -4.29 -0.70 15.58
CA GLY A 85 -4.45 0.32 14.53
C GLY A 85 -3.17 0.71 13.79
N LYS A 86 -2.18 -0.20 13.71
CA LYS A 86 -0.94 -0.03 12.90
C LYS A 86 -1.21 0.38 11.46
N THR A 87 -2.30 -0.14 10.89
CA THR A 87 -2.73 0.14 9.52
C THR A 87 -2.90 1.63 9.25
N LEU A 88 -3.50 2.39 10.17
CA LEU A 88 -3.65 3.84 10.02
C LEU A 88 -2.32 4.58 10.20
N ALA A 89 -1.47 4.14 11.14
CA ALA A 89 -0.13 4.72 11.32
C ALA A 89 0.74 4.62 10.05
N PHE A 90 0.40 3.66 9.18
CA PHE A 90 1.09 3.38 7.93
C PHE A 90 0.47 4.11 6.73
N TYR A 91 -0.84 3.97 6.53
CA TYR A 91 -1.50 4.52 5.34
C TYR A 91 -1.80 6.02 5.44
N LEU A 92 -2.00 6.59 6.63
CA LEU A 92 -2.24 8.03 6.76
C LEU A 92 -1.11 8.87 6.14
N PRO A 93 0.16 8.71 6.54
CA PRO A 93 1.23 9.48 5.90
C PRO A 93 1.47 9.06 4.45
N ALA A 94 1.39 7.76 4.12
CA ALA A 94 1.65 7.28 2.76
C ALA A 94 0.65 7.82 1.74
N LEU A 95 -0.66 7.75 2.04
CA LEU A 95 -1.71 8.24 1.15
C LEU A 95 -1.75 9.77 1.09
N THR A 96 -1.44 10.46 2.19
CA THR A 96 -1.29 11.92 2.20
C THR A 96 -0.17 12.37 1.26
N PHE A 97 1.00 11.72 1.34
CA PHE A 97 2.13 11.97 0.44
C PHE A 97 1.81 11.65 -1.02
N ILE A 98 1.22 10.48 -1.28
CA ILE A 98 0.87 10.08 -2.66
C ILE A 98 -0.14 11.05 -3.26
N GLY A 99 -1.18 11.42 -2.50
CA GLY A 99 -2.16 12.40 -2.94
C GLY A 99 -1.54 13.76 -3.23
N SER A 100 -0.58 14.22 -2.41
CA SER A 100 0.08 15.51 -2.65
C SER A 100 0.97 15.48 -3.90
N GLU A 101 1.67 14.38 -4.16
CA GLU A 101 2.45 14.18 -5.39
C GLU A 101 1.55 14.15 -6.65
N LEU A 102 0.35 13.55 -6.56
CA LEU A 102 -0.64 13.57 -7.63
C LEU A 102 -1.16 15.00 -7.90
N VAL A 103 -1.50 15.74 -6.85
CA VAL A 103 -1.93 17.15 -6.97
C VAL A 103 -0.82 18.03 -7.55
N ALA A 104 0.43 17.78 -7.18
CA ALA A 104 1.60 18.46 -7.75
C ALA A 104 1.93 18.02 -9.19
N LYS A 105 1.14 17.10 -9.79
CA LYS A 105 1.32 16.58 -11.15
C LYS A 105 2.73 16.05 -11.40
N ARG A 106 3.32 15.42 -10.38
CA ARG A 106 4.63 14.77 -10.49
C ARG A 106 4.56 13.61 -11.49
N LYS A 107 5.72 13.25 -12.03
CA LYS A 107 5.84 12.20 -13.06
C LYS A 107 5.18 10.90 -12.57
N ASP A 108 4.50 10.21 -13.49
CA ASP A 108 3.88 8.93 -13.18
C ASP A 108 4.95 7.89 -12.85
N ALA A 109 4.83 7.27 -11.69
CA ALA A 109 5.80 6.38 -11.09
C ALA A 109 5.18 5.65 -9.90
N VAL A 110 5.77 4.50 -9.56
CA VAL A 110 5.50 3.85 -8.28
C VAL A 110 6.07 4.71 -7.16
N LYS A 111 5.19 5.29 -6.35
CA LYS A 111 5.55 6.23 -5.27
C LYS A 111 5.85 5.49 -3.97
N ALA A 112 5.12 4.39 -3.71
CA ALA A 112 5.33 3.53 -2.55
C ALA A 112 5.42 2.05 -2.95
N LEU A 113 6.46 1.39 -2.45
CA LEU A 113 6.66 -0.05 -2.60
C LEU A 113 6.34 -0.75 -1.27
N ALA A 114 5.25 -1.53 -1.21
CA ALA A 114 4.79 -2.23 -0.03
C ALA A 114 5.17 -3.71 -0.06
N ILE A 115 6.07 -4.09 0.85
CA ILE A 115 6.64 -5.43 0.96
C ILE A 115 5.97 -6.18 2.11
N TYR A 116 5.38 -7.33 1.78
CA TYR A 116 4.76 -8.22 2.75
C TYR A 116 5.46 -9.59 2.74
N PRO A 117 5.71 -10.18 3.92
CA PRO A 117 6.35 -11.50 4.00
C PRO A 117 5.42 -12.65 3.59
N ARG A 118 4.09 -12.43 3.59
CA ARG A 118 3.08 -13.45 3.26
C ARG A 118 2.02 -12.87 2.32
N ASN A 119 1.59 -13.67 1.36
CA ASN A 119 0.60 -13.25 0.36
C ASN A 119 -0.79 -13.05 0.97
N GLU A 120 -1.16 -13.80 2.00
CA GLU A 120 -2.46 -13.67 2.67
C GLU A 120 -2.58 -12.30 3.35
N LEU A 121 -1.53 -11.90 4.09
CA LEU A 121 -1.46 -10.59 4.72
C LEU A 121 -1.45 -9.48 3.66
N LEU A 122 -0.74 -9.68 2.55
CA LEU A 122 -0.74 -8.74 1.42
C LEU A 122 -2.18 -8.51 0.91
N LYS A 123 -2.96 -9.58 0.70
CA LYS A 123 -4.35 -9.48 0.21
C LYS A 123 -5.23 -8.68 1.16
N ASP A 124 -5.13 -8.93 2.47
CA ASP A 124 -5.90 -8.20 3.48
C ASP A 124 -5.55 -6.70 3.47
N GLN A 125 -4.25 -6.39 3.42
CA GLN A 125 -3.74 -5.02 3.43
C GLN A 125 -4.03 -4.27 2.12
N PHE A 126 -4.05 -4.98 1.00
CA PHE A 126 -4.43 -4.44 -0.30
C PHE A 126 -5.87 -3.91 -0.30
N ILE A 127 -6.81 -4.69 0.24
CA ILE A 127 -8.23 -4.31 0.30
C ILE A 127 -8.45 -3.16 1.27
N GLU A 128 -7.78 -3.19 2.41
CA GLU A 128 -7.85 -2.08 3.35
C GLU A 128 -7.31 -0.78 2.74
N THR A 129 -6.21 -0.87 1.99
CA THR A 129 -5.68 0.28 1.24
C THR A 129 -6.67 0.78 0.20
N LEU A 130 -7.33 -0.12 -0.53
CA LEU A 130 -8.36 0.27 -1.51
C LEU A 130 -9.48 1.09 -0.84
N ARG A 131 -9.94 0.68 0.35
CA ARG A 131 -10.94 1.47 1.10
C ARG A 131 -10.41 2.85 1.47
N GLN A 132 -9.18 2.94 1.96
CA GLN A 132 -8.60 4.23 2.37
C GLN A 132 -8.34 5.16 1.18
N THR A 133 -7.87 4.63 0.04
CA THR A 133 -7.67 5.43 -1.19
C THR A 133 -8.97 6.04 -1.70
N ARG A 134 -10.10 5.33 -1.59
CA ARG A 134 -11.41 5.83 -2.00
C ARG A 134 -11.86 7.06 -1.22
N LYS A 135 -11.44 7.22 0.04
CA LYS A 135 -11.74 8.43 0.82
C LYS A 135 -11.11 9.69 0.22
N LEU A 136 -10.02 9.54 -0.53
CA LEU A 136 -9.34 10.65 -1.20
C LEU A 136 -9.99 11.01 -2.54
N ASN A 137 -10.83 10.16 -3.13
CA ASN A 137 -11.35 10.35 -4.49
C ASN A 137 -12.04 11.71 -4.66
N THR A 138 -12.87 12.12 -3.69
CA THR A 138 -13.58 13.40 -3.73
C THR A 138 -12.63 14.58 -3.73
N GLU A 139 -11.61 14.57 -2.87
CA GLU A 139 -10.64 15.68 -2.79
C GLU A 139 -9.72 15.72 -4.01
N LEU A 140 -9.28 14.57 -4.51
CA LEU A 140 -8.49 14.48 -5.74
C LEU A 140 -9.28 14.97 -6.96
N ALA A 141 -10.57 14.61 -7.07
CA ALA A 141 -11.44 15.08 -8.14
C ALA A 141 -11.64 16.60 -8.10
N LYS A 142 -11.83 17.21 -6.92
CA LYS A 142 -11.90 18.68 -6.76
C LYS A 142 -10.63 19.39 -7.23
N LYS A 143 -9.47 18.74 -7.13
CA LYS A 143 -8.18 19.25 -7.62
C LYS A 143 -7.92 18.92 -9.10
N GLY A 144 -8.85 18.26 -9.77
CA GLY A 144 -8.73 17.88 -11.18
C GLY A 144 -7.65 16.83 -11.44
N VAL A 145 -7.38 15.95 -10.47
CA VAL A 145 -6.38 14.86 -10.61
C VAL A 145 -7.04 13.49 -10.49
N ARG A 146 -6.39 12.48 -11.06
CA ARG A 146 -6.87 11.09 -11.05
C ARG A 146 -6.89 10.49 -9.64
N LYS A 147 -7.66 9.41 -9.48
CA LYS A 147 -7.62 8.56 -8.27
C LYS A 147 -6.24 7.95 -8.06
N VAL A 148 -5.97 7.54 -6.82
CA VAL A 148 -4.79 6.73 -6.47
C VAL A 148 -4.94 5.34 -7.07
N ARG A 149 -3.95 4.89 -7.84
CA ARG A 149 -3.92 3.55 -8.42
C ARG A 149 -3.10 2.62 -7.55
N ILE A 150 -3.62 1.44 -7.27
CA ILE A 150 -2.89 0.40 -6.55
C ILE A 150 -2.80 -0.88 -7.38
N ALA A 151 -1.73 -1.63 -7.19
CA ALA A 151 -1.54 -2.92 -7.85
C ALA A 151 -0.84 -3.89 -6.91
N ALA A 152 -1.18 -5.17 -7.03
CA ALA A 152 -0.44 -6.23 -6.38
C ALA A 152 0.39 -6.99 -7.41
N LEU A 153 1.61 -7.39 -7.04
CA LEU A 153 2.53 -8.16 -7.86
C LEU A 153 3.03 -9.34 -7.02
N PHE A 154 2.41 -10.49 -7.21
CA PHE A 154 2.80 -11.77 -6.63
C PHE A 154 2.43 -12.90 -7.60
N GLY A 155 2.71 -14.16 -7.25
CA GLY A 155 2.62 -15.30 -8.17
C GLY A 155 1.27 -15.42 -8.90
N MET A 156 0.17 -15.07 -8.23
CA MET A 156 -1.21 -15.22 -8.70
C MET A 156 -1.69 -14.06 -9.59
N VAL A 157 -0.84 -13.07 -9.85
CA VAL A 157 -1.20 -11.91 -10.68
C VAL A 157 -0.95 -12.26 -12.16
N PRO A 158 -1.98 -12.25 -13.02
CA PRO A 158 -1.86 -12.70 -14.40
C PRO A 158 -1.02 -11.72 -15.23
N THR A 159 -0.27 -12.24 -16.20
CA THR A 159 0.49 -11.39 -17.12
C THR A 159 -0.43 -10.54 -18.01
N ASN A 160 -1.54 -11.13 -18.45
CA ASN A 160 -2.57 -10.55 -19.32
C ASN A 160 -3.88 -11.34 -19.14
N LYS A 161 -4.94 -10.96 -19.86
CA LYS A 161 -6.24 -11.63 -19.77
C LYS A 161 -6.22 -13.09 -20.24
N GLU A 162 -5.33 -13.47 -21.15
CA GLU A 162 -5.21 -14.84 -21.66
C GLU A 162 -4.53 -15.76 -20.63
N ALA A 163 -3.61 -15.23 -19.83
CA ALA A 163 -2.89 -15.97 -18.80
C ALA A 163 -3.82 -16.51 -17.70
N ILE A 164 -4.98 -15.88 -17.50
CA ILE A 164 -6.02 -16.30 -16.54
C ILE A 164 -6.49 -17.74 -16.80
N HIS A 165 -6.48 -18.19 -18.05
CA HIS A 165 -6.94 -19.53 -18.44
C HIS A 165 -5.87 -20.62 -18.32
N ARG A 166 -4.65 -20.27 -17.90
CA ARG A 166 -3.54 -21.23 -17.76
C ARG A 166 -3.68 -22.03 -16.47
N ASP A 167 -3.15 -23.26 -16.47
CA ASP A 167 -3.31 -24.18 -15.34
C ASP A 167 -2.77 -23.63 -14.01
N TYR A 168 -1.64 -22.93 -14.05
CA TYR A 168 -1.03 -22.32 -12.86
C TYR A 168 -1.83 -21.13 -12.28
N MET A 169 -2.93 -20.71 -12.93
CA MET A 169 -3.81 -19.63 -12.49
C MET A 169 -5.16 -20.12 -11.93
N LYS A 170 -5.42 -21.43 -11.90
CA LYS A 170 -6.70 -22.00 -11.43
C LYS A 170 -7.02 -21.65 -9.97
N ASP A 171 -6.01 -21.49 -9.12
CA ASP A 171 -6.17 -21.09 -7.72
C ASP A 171 -6.39 -19.58 -7.55
N ALA A 172 -6.13 -18.79 -8.60
CA ALA A 172 -6.26 -17.34 -8.61
C ALA A 172 -7.54 -16.86 -9.29
N TRP A 173 -7.99 -17.61 -10.30
CA TRP A 173 -9.13 -17.26 -11.13
C TRP A 173 -9.94 -18.51 -11.47
N CYS A 174 -11.26 -18.39 -11.39
CA CYS A 174 -12.16 -19.47 -11.80
C CYS A 174 -13.28 -18.96 -12.69
N ARG A 175 -13.84 -19.85 -13.52
CA ARG A 175 -15.01 -19.53 -14.35
C ARG A 175 -16.21 -19.21 -13.46
N HIS A 176 -16.94 -18.18 -13.85
CA HIS A 176 -18.15 -17.73 -13.19
C HIS A 176 -19.25 -17.49 -14.22
N ARG A 177 -20.53 -17.53 -13.81
CA ARG A 177 -21.68 -17.39 -14.73
C ARG A 177 -21.59 -16.17 -15.65
N ASN A 178 -21.02 -15.07 -15.15
CA ASN A 178 -20.96 -13.77 -15.83
C ASN A 178 -19.54 -13.37 -16.25
N GLY A 179 -18.55 -14.27 -16.19
CA GLY A 179 -17.15 -13.97 -16.53
C GLY A 179 -16.14 -14.76 -15.71
N MET A 180 -15.09 -14.11 -15.22
CA MET A 180 -14.01 -14.75 -14.45
C MET A 180 -13.94 -14.20 -13.03
N ALA A 181 -14.10 -15.05 -12.01
CA ALA A 181 -13.99 -14.64 -10.62
C ALA A 181 -12.53 -14.57 -10.18
N CYS A 182 -12.14 -13.43 -9.59
CA CYS A 182 -10.85 -13.23 -8.93
C CYS A 182 -10.93 -13.76 -7.49
N LEU A 183 -10.03 -14.67 -7.13
CA LEU A 183 -10.05 -15.37 -5.84
C LEU A 183 -9.16 -14.70 -4.77
N TYR A 184 -8.34 -13.72 -5.16
CA TYR A 184 -7.43 -13.03 -4.25
C TYR A 184 -7.78 -11.57 -3.95
N ILE A 185 -8.76 -10.99 -4.64
CA ILE A 185 -9.31 -9.66 -4.36
C ILE A 185 -10.75 -9.84 -3.88
N PRO A 186 -11.02 -9.85 -2.56
CA PRO A 186 -12.39 -9.90 -2.07
C PRO A 186 -13.10 -8.55 -2.27
N CYS A 187 -14.41 -8.53 -2.00
CA CYS A 187 -15.19 -7.31 -2.05
C CYS A 187 -14.66 -6.25 -1.04
N PRO A 188 -14.50 -4.98 -1.45
CA PRO A 188 -14.07 -3.94 -0.53
C PRO A 188 -15.16 -3.52 0.48
N THR A 189 -16.41 -3.92 0.30
CA THR A 189 -17.50 -3.62 1.24
C THR A 189 -17.37 -4.48 2.50
N GLU A 190 -17.31 -3.85 3.69
CA GLU A 190 -16.98 -4.52 4.97
C GLU A 190 -17.88 -5.72 5.32
N SER A 191 -19.17 -5.63 5.04
CA SER A 191 -20.16 -6.68 5.32
C SER A 191 -20.36 -7.66 4.17
N CYS A 192 -19.67 -7.47 3.04
CA CYS A 192 -19.87 -8.27 1.85
C CYS A 192 -18.80 -9.36 1.69
N ARG A 193 -19.23 -10.59 1.41
CA ARG A 193 -18.36 -11.73 1.12
C ARG A 193 -18.49 -12.23 -0.33
N GLY A 194 -19.13 -11.45 -1.19
CA GLY A 194 -19.31 -11.80 -2.60
C GLY A 194 -17.99 -11.84 -3.35
N LYS A 195 -17.87 -12.76 -4.30
CA LYS A 195 -16.70 -12.83 -5.19
C LYS A 195 -16.69 -11.63 -6.13
N MET A 196 -15.48 -11.17 -6.43
CA MET A 196 -15.23 -10.12 -7.41
C MET A 196 -15.04 -10.76 -8.78
N VAL A 197 -15.89 -10.39 -9.74
CA VAL A 197 -15.98 -11.03 -11.06
C VAL A 197 -15.59 -10.03 -12.13
N TRP A 198 -14.63 -10.40 -12.97
CA TRP A 198 -14.35 -9.71 -14.22
C TRP A 198 -15.39 -10.13 -15.25
N HIS A 199 -16.39 -9.27 -15.47
CA HIS A 199 -17.52 -9.58 -16.34
C HIS A 199 -17.09 -9.76 -17.80
N THR A 200 -17.71 -10.69 -18.53
CA THR A 200 -17.40 -10.98 -19.95
C THR A 200 -17.42 -9.72 -20.83
N ALA A 201 -18.41 -8.84 -20.62
CA ALA A 201 -18.53 -7.58 -21.37
C ALA A 201 -17.33 -6.62 -21.20
N ASP A 202 -16.72 -6.60 -20.01
CA ASP A 202 -15.53 -5.80 -19.71
C ASP A 202 -14.26 -6.57 -20.12
N TYR A 203 -14.23 -7.89 -19.90
CA TYR A 203 -13.13 -8.80 -20.26
C TYR A 203 -12.82 -8.77 -21.77
N ASP A 204 -13.85 -8.86 -22.61
CA ASP A 204 -13.70 -8.86 -24.07
C ASP A 204 -13.09 -7.53 -24.56
N LYS A 205 -13.45 -6.43 -23.88
CA LYS A 205 -12.95 -5.07 -24.16
C LYS A 205 -11.59 -4.77 -23.52
N ASN A 206 -10.97 -5.73 -22.81
CA ASN A 206 -9.75 -5.51 -22.00
C ASN A 206 -9.91 -4.44 -20.90
N LEU A 207 -11.14 -4.18 -20.44
CA LEU A 207 -11.40 -3.27 -19.32
C LEU A 207 -11.25 -4.04 -18.01
N GLU A 208 -10.20 -3.76 -17.23
CA GLU A 208 -9.92 -4.44 -15.96
C GLU A 208 -10.83 -3.96 -14.81
N ARG A 209 -12.15 -4.17 -14.96
CA ARG A 209 -13.16 -3.85 -13.96
C ARG A 209 -13.65 -5.13 -13.28
N LEU A 210 -13.73 -5.10 -11.95
CA LEU A 210 -14.31 -6.19 -11.17
C LEU A 210 -15.66 -5.76 -10.60
N HIS A 211 -16.63 -6.67 -10.63
CA HIS A 211 -17.99 -6.49 -10.10
C HIS A 211 -18.24 -7.49 -8.97
N CYS A 212 -18.74 -7.03 -7.84
CA CYS A 212 -19.15 -7.92 -6.77
C CYS A 212 -20.46 -8.63 -7.14
N GLU A 213 -20.48 -9.95 -7.06
CA GLU A 213 -21.70 -10.72 -7.36
C GLU A 213 -22.83 -10.56 -6.34
N SER A 214 -22.55 -10.05 -5.13
CA SER A 214 -23.51 -9.96 -4.03
C SER A 214 -24.02 -8.55 -3.75
N CYS A 215 -23.13 -7.55 -3.71
CA CYS A 215 -23.51 -6.16 -3.40
C CYS A 215 -23.42 -5.21 -4.60
N SER A 216 -23.11 -5.71 -5.80
CA SER A 216 -22.93 -4.94 -7.03
C SER A 216 -21.86 -3.84 -6.97
N GLN A 217 -21.06 -3.79 -5.91
CA GLN A 217 -19.93 -2.88 -5.80
C GLN A 217 -18.90 -3.17 -6.90
N THR A 218 -18.42 -2.14 -7.57
CA THR A 218 -17.35 -2.26 -8.57
C THR A 218 -15.98 -1.89 -8.00
N ILE A 219 -14.93 -2.42 -8.61
CA ILE A 219 -13.56 -1.92 -8.53
C ILE A 219 -13.21 -1.45 -9.93
N GLU A 220 -12.95 -0.16 -10.06
CA GLU A 220 -12.75 0.47 -11.36
C GLU A 220 -11.31 0.31 -11.87
N PRO A 221 -11.09 0.29 -13.21
CA PRO A 221 -9.76 0.18 -13.78
C PRO A 221 -8.81 1.32 -13.35
N ASP A 222 -9.33 2.48 -12.99
CA ASP A 222 -8.55 3.64 -12.53
C ASP A 222 -8.21 3.59 -11.04
N GLU A 223 -8.69 2.58 -10.30
CA GLU A 223 -8.37 2.32 -8.90
C GLU A 223 -7.39 1.16 -8.75
N VAL A 224 -7.63 0.05 -9.48
CA VAL A 224 -6.84 -1.18 -9.38
C VAL A 224 -6.39 -1.65 -10.75
N ILE A 225 -5.11 -2.02 -10.84
CA ILE A 225 -4.54 -2.67 -12.02
C ILE A 225 -4.40 -4.17 -11.75
N LEU A 226 -4.98 -5.00 -12.61
CA LEU A 226 -5.10 -6.45 -12.46
C LEU A 226 -4.00 -7.23 -13.19
N THR A 227 -3.47 -6.72 -14.32
CA THR A 227 -2.50 -7.46 -15.14
C THR A 227 -1.11 -6.83 -15.15
N ARG A 228 -0.08 -7.69 -15.22
CA ARG A 228 1.32 -7.24 -15.27
C ARG A 228 1.65 -6.42 -16.51
N LYS A 229 1.03 -6.73 -17.67
CA LYS A 229 1.20 -5.93 -18.89
C LYS A 229 0.70 -4.50 -18.72
N ARG A 230 -0.48 -4.32 -18.10
CA ARG A 230 -1.04 -2.99 -17.88
C ARG A 230 -0.24 -2.19 -16.86
N MET A 231 0.27 -2.82 -15.80
CA MET A 231 1.14 -2.15 -14.80
C MET A 231 2.34 -1.43 -15.42
N LYS A 232 2.83 -1.89 -16.59
CA LYS A 232 3.95 -1.25 -17.30
C LYS A 232 3.53 -0.01 -18.09
N ILE A 233 2.29 0.00 -18.58
CA ILE A 233 1.74 1.08 -19.41
C ILE A 233 1.21 2.19 -18.50
N GLU A 234 0.46 1.80 -17.47
CA GLU A 234 -0.11 2.68 -16.46
C GLU A 234 0.49 2.28 -15.12
N LEU A 235 1.39 3.11 -14.58
CA LEU A 235 2.07 2.77 -13.34
C LEU A 235 1.11 2.89 -12.15
N PRO A 236 1.11 1.93 -11.21
CA PRO A 236 0.43 2.10 -9.94
C PRO A 236 1.17 3.12 -9.08
N ASP A 237 0.47 3.85 -8.22
CA ASP A 237 1.11 4.69 -7.20
C ASP A 237 1.63 3.86 -6.04
N ILE A 238 0.93 2.76 -5.70
CA ILE A 238 1.32 1.81 -4.66
C ILE A 238 1.44 0.41 -5.27
N LEU A 239 2.62 -0.18 -5.15
CA LEU A 239 2.86 -1.56 -5.57
C LEU A 239 3.00 -2.46 -4.34
N PHE A 240 2.09 -3.41 -4.19
CA PHE A 240 2.12 -4.46 -3.18
C PHE A 240 2.89 -5.66 -3.73
N THR A 241 3.90 -6.16 -3.03
CA THR A 241 4.68 -7.31 -3.48
C THR A 241 5.25 -8.09 -2.28
N SER A 242 5.79 -9.27 -2.53
CA SER A 242 6.59 -10.01 -1.55
C SER A 242 8.10 -9.79 -1.76
N THR A 243 8.90 -10.13 -0.74
CA THR A 243 10.36 -10.17 -0.85
C THR A 243 10.83 -11.14 -1.93
N GLU A 244 10.17 -12.30 -2.06
CA GLU A 244 10.43 -13.27 -3.12
C GLU A 244 10.19 -12.68 -4.51
N MET A 245 9.07 -12.00 -4.71
CA MET A 245 8.73 -11.43 -6.00
C MET A 245 9.65 -10.26 -6.38
N LEU A 246 10.03 -9.43 -5.40
CA LEU A 246 11.06 -8.41 -5.61
C LEU A 246 12.39 -9.07 -6.01
N ASN A 247 12.87 -10.07 -5.26
CA ASN A 247 14.10 -10.81 -5.58
C ASN A 247 14.08 -11.39 -6.99
N LYS A 248 12.96 -12.02 -7.37
CA LYS A 248 12.78 -12.69 -8.66
C LYS A 248 12.71 -11.72 -9.84
N GLN A 249 12.08 -10.55 -9.67
CA GLN A 249 11.71 -9.68 -10.80
C GLN A 249 12.58 -8.43 -10.96
N MET A 250 13.43 -8.08 -9.99
CA MET A 250 14.35 -6.95 -10.15
C MET A 250 15.33 -7.12 -11.33
N GLY A 251 15.71 -8.36 -11.64
CA GLY A 251 16.54 -8.66 -12.81
C GLY A 251 15.76 -8.79 -14.12
N ASN A 252 14.42 -8.74 -14.08
CA ASN A 252 13.58 -8.89 -15.27
C ASN A 252 13.41 -7.52 -15.96
N PRO A 253 13.93 -7.32 -17.18
CA PRO A 253 13.82 -6.04 -17.88
C PRO A 253 12.38 -5.57 -18.09
N PHE A 254 11.41 -6.48 -18.10
CA PHE A 254 10.01 -6.17 -18.29
C PHE A 254 9.36 -5.57 -17.03
N LEU A 255 9.74 -6.03 -15.83
CA LEU A 255 9.10 -5.65 -14.56
C LEU A 255 10.00 -4.79 -13.65
N ALA A 256 11.29 -4.69 -13.91
CA ALA A 256 12.25 -3.91 -13.13
C ALA A 256 11.80 -2.44 -12.95
N SER A 257 11.19 -1.84 -13.96
CA SER A 257 10.65 -0.47 -13.92
C SER A 257 9.58 -0.26 -12.84
N LEU A 258 8.80 -1.29 -12.49
CA LEU A 258 7.83 -1.23 -11.40
C LEU A 258 8.50 -1.05 -10.03
N PHE A 259 9.75 -1.46 -9.90
CA PHE A 259 10.54 -1.29 -8.69
C PHE A 259 11.43 -0.05 -8.73
N GLY A 260 11.24 0.85 -9.70
CA GLY A 260 12.10 2.03 -9.85
C GLY A 260 13.45 1.74 -10.51
N ILE A 261 13.64 0.57 -11.12
CA ILE A 261 14.91 0.18 -11.74
C ILE A 261 14.82 0.38 -13.25
N GLY A 262 15.75 1.17 -13.79
CA GLY A 262 15.89 1.39 -15.22
C GLY A 262 16.15 2.85 -15.58
N LYS A 263 16.38 3.11 -16.88
CA LYS A 263 16.63 4.46 -17.39
C LYS A 263 15.34 5.30 -17.35
N ASN A 264 15.46 6.55 -16.89
CA ASN A 264 14.35 7.52 -16.82
C ASN A 264 13.15 7.07 -15.97
N VAL A 265 13.34 6.10 -15.08
CA VAL A 265 12.32 5.68 -14.10
C VAL A 265 12.55 6.45 -12.81
N VAL A 266 11.47 7.01 -12.23
CA VAL A 266 11.55 7.64 -10.92
C VAL A 266 11.44 6.53 -9.86
N PRO A 267 12.43 6.39 -8.95
CA PRO A 267 12.36 5.38 -7.92
C PRO A 267 11.29 5.71 -6.85
N PRO A 268 10.73 4.69 -6.19
CA PRO A 268 9.82 4.90 -5.06
C PRO A 268 10.46 5.74 -3.95
N SER A 269 9.75 6.78 -3.51
CA SER A 269 10.16 7.64 -2.38
C SER A 269 9.98 6.93 -1.03
N MET A 270 9.17 5.88 -1.00
CA MET A 270 8.83 5.16 0.22
C MET A 270 8.92 3.64 0.01
N MET A 271 9.49 2.95 0.99
CA MET A 271 9.37 1.50 1.12
C MET A 271 8.67 1.14 2.43
N LEU A 272 7.59 0.42 2.28
CA LEU A 272 6.63 0.05 3.30
C LEU A 272 6.92 -1.42 3.67
N LEU A 273 7.37 -1.68 4.90
CA LEU A 273 7.79 -3.00 5.37
C LEU A 273 6.86 -3.46 6.48
N ASP A 274 6.03 -4.47 6.21
CA ASP A 274 5.15 -5.04 7.24
C ASP A 274 5.79 -6.25 7.93
N GLU A 275 5.40 -6.48 9.18
CA GLU A 275 5.92 -7.52 10.07
C GLU A 275 7.44 -7.61 10.09
N VAL A 276 8.09 -6.46 10.29
CA VAL A 276 9.55 -6.29 10.32
C VAL A 276 10.25 -7.24 11.30
N HIS A 277 9.57 -7.68 12.36
CA HIS A 277 10.09 -8.69 13.28
C HIS A 277 10.46 -10.03 12.60
N THR A 278 9.83 -10.35 11.46
CA THR A 278 10.14 -11.54 10.64
C THR A 278 11.45 -11.41 9.85
N TYR A 279 12.03 -10.21 9.80
CA TYR A 279 13.27 -9.89 9.10
C TYR A 279 14.46 -10.00 10.07
N SER A 280 14.47 -11.03 10.92
CA SER A 280 15.55 -11.33 11.87
C SER A 280 16.26 -12.64 11.50
N GLY A 281 17.45 -12.87 12.09
CA GLY A 281 18.26 -14.05 11.79
C GLY A 281 18.64 -14.16 10.30
N VAL A 282 18.63 -15.39 9.77
CA VAL A 282 19.01 -15.67 8.37
C VAL A 282 18.07 -14.99 7.37
N SER A 283 16.76 -15.04 7.61
CA SER A 283 15.75 -14.34 6.79
C SER A 283 16.01 -12.84 6.75
N GLY A 284 16.35 -12.25 7.90
CA GLY A 284 16.75 -10.85 8.02
C GLY A 284 17.99 -10.49 7.20
N ALA A 285 19.03 -11.30 7.27
CA ALA A 285 20.25 -11.10 6.49
C ALA A 285 19.95 -11.10 4.98
N GLN A 286 19.16 -12.07 4.50
CA GLN A 286 18.76 -12.17 3.09
C GLN A 286 17.93 -10.96 2.65
N ASN A 287 16.92 -10.55 3.43
CA ASN A 287 16.10 -9.39 3.11
C ASN A 287 16.91 -8.08 3.17
N GLY A 288 17.87 -7.96 4.10
CA GLY A 288 18.79 -6.83 4.16
C GLY A 288 19.67 -6.73 2.92
N MET A 289 20.22 -7.85 2.43
CA MET A 289 20.96 -7.90 1.16
C MET A 289 20.06 -7.55 -0.03
N LEU A 290 18.83 -8.06 -0.05
CA LEU A 290 17.85 -7.78 -1.08
C LEU A 290 17.55 -6.27 -1.20
N ILE A 291 17.26 -5.62 -0.07
CA ILE A 291 16.97 -4.17 -0.02
C ILE A 291 18.19 -3.35 -0.43
N ARG A 292 19.40 -3.72 0.03
CA ARG A 292 20.65 -3.06 -0.38
C ARG A 292 20.87 -3.16 -1.90
N ARG A 293 20.65 -4.34 -2.48
CA ARG A 293 20.75 -4.56 -3.93
C ARG A 293 19.69 -3.76 -4.69
N TRP A 294 18.45 -3.74 -4.21
CA TRP A 294 17.38 -2.93 -4.79
C TRP A 294 17.73 -1.43 -4.80
N ARG A 295 18.23 -0.89 -3.68
CA ARG A 295 18.68 0.52 -3.61
C ARG A 295 19.81 0.80 -4.56
N HIS A 296 20.79 -0.10 -4.65
CA HIS A 296 21.92 0.05 -5.58
C HIS A 296 21.45 0.08 -7.03
N LEU A 297 20.53 -0.80 -7.42
CA LEU A 297 20.00 -0.88 -8.80
C LEU A 297 19.06 0.28 -9.17
N SER A 298 18.26 0.75 -8.22
CA SER A 298 17.29 1.84 -8.45
C SER A 298 17.88 3.24 -8.23
N GLY A 299 19.01 3.35 -7.52
CA GLY A 299 19.54 4.63 -7.04
C GLY A 299 18.65 5.29 -5.99
N ALA A 300 17.68 4.57 -5.43
CA ALA A 300 16.67 5.13 -4.54
C ALA A 300 17.25 5.51 -3.16
N THR A 301 16.82 6.68 -2.68
CA THR A 301 16.97 7.12 -1.28
C THR A 301 15.60 7.16 -0.59
N PRO A 302 14.93 6.02 -0.39
CA PRO A 302 13.57 6.04 0.16
C PRO A 302 13.55 6.36 1.65
N HIS A 303 12.39 6.77 2.12
CA HIS A 303 12.00 6.62 3.52
C HIS A 303 11.45 5.21 3.77
N PHE A 304 12.05 4.48 4.72
CA PHE A 304 11.58 3.17 5.15
C PHE A 304 10.55 3.32 6.27
N VAL A 305 9.39 2.66 6.13
CA VAL A 305 8.38 2.60 7.20
C VAL A 305 8.22 1.15 7.62
N GLY A 306 8.67 0.83 8.82
CA GLY A 306 8.60 -0.52 9.37
C GLY A 306 7.48 -0.68 10.38
N LEU A 307 6.64 -1.71 10.24
CA LEU A 307 5.65 -2.08 11.25
C LEU A 307 6.13 -3.31 12.04
N SER A 308 6.03 -3.26 13.36
CA SER A 308 6.34 -4.41 14.21
C SER A 308 5.42 -4.49 15.43
N ALA A 309 5.07 -5.72 15.81
CA ALA A 309 4.34 -6.00 17.04
C ALA A 309 5.24 -6.16 18.27
N THR A 310 6.52 -6.50 18.08
CA THR A 310 7.34 -7.15 19.13
C THR A 310 8.81 -6.74 19.16
N LEU A 311 9.24 -5.73 18.40
CA LEU A 311 10.66 -5.32 18.41
C LEU A 311 11.02 -4.58 19.70
N GLU A 312 11.92 -5.16 20.50
CA GLU A 312 12.50 -4.52 21.69
C GLU A 312 13.57 -3.46 21.36
N GLN A 313 14.25 -3.56 20.20
CA GLN A 313 15.30 -2.63 19.76
C GLN A 313 15.13 -2.18 18.30
N ALA A 314 14.22 -1.24 18.08
CA ALA A 314 13.88 -0.72 16.75
C ALA A 314 15.05 0.01 16.05
N THR A 315 15.82 0.83 16.77
CA THR A 315 16.87 1.68 16.18
C THR A 315 18.03 0.90 15.56
N ARG A 316 18.40 -0.25 16.15
CA ARG A 316 19.46 -1.13 15.65
C ARG A 316 19.04 -1.96 14.44
N PHE A 317 17.74 -2.10 14.21
CA PHE A 317 17.19 -2.98 13.19
C PHE A 317 17.29 -2.38 11.77
N MET A 318 17.20 -1.06 11.66
CA MET A 318 17.21 -0.32 10.39
C MET A 318 18.51 0.45 10.14
N ALA A 319 19.52 0.29 10.99
CA ALA A 319 20.87 0.83 10.81
C ALA A 319 21.66 0.01 9.78
#